data_AF-V4Y611-F1
#
_entry.id   AF-V4Y611-F1
#
_cell.length_a   1.000
_cell.length_b   1.000
_cell.length_c   1.000
_cell.angle_alpha   90.00
_cell.angle_beta   90.00
_cell.angle_gamma   90.00
#
_symmetry.space_group_name_H-M   'P 1'
#
loop_
_entity.id
_entity.type
_entity.pdbx_description
1 polymer ?
#
loop_
_entity_poly.entity_id
_entity_poly.type
_entity_poly.pdbx_seq_one_letter_code
_entity_poly.pdbx_strand_id
1 'polypeptide(L)'
;VAGAGWTPAGAVHAIGPKTAAALREEGYDVGVVPDEFSSAGLVRALRDRVAGARVEVARSDHGSPVLLDGLRSAGADVTETVLYRLTRPPGAGEAPERAAAGALDGACFTSSLTVAHFLDAAGDRGVRDAAVAGLADAVVGCIGEPTQAAARDAGLSVDVVPREATFGALAAAVVERCGAAGA
;
A
#
# COMPACT_ATOMS: atom_id res chain seq x y z
N VAL A 1 -7.27 6.34 20.38
CA VAL A 1 -6.35 5.31 20.93
C VAL A 1 -5.25 5.95 21.76
N ALA A 2 -4.57 7.01 21.31
CA ALA A 2 -3.55 7.69 22.15
C ALA A 2 -4.09 8.23 23.49
N GLY A 3 -5.31 8.79 23.51
CA GLY A 3 -5.99 9.19 24.74
C GLY A 3 -6.42 8.04 25.68
N ALA A 4 -6.15 6.77 25.34
CA ALA A 4 -6.48 5.62 26.19
C ALA A 4 -5.41 5.34 27.27
N GLY A 5 -4.32 6.12 27.32
CA GLY A 5 -3.28 5.99 28.34
C GLY A 5 -2.47 4.69 28.23
N TRP A 6 -2.36 4.11 27.03
CA TRP A 6 -1.57 2.91 26.82
C TRP A 6 -0.08 3.20 26.97
N THR A 7 0.58 2.44 27.84
CA THR A 7 2.04 2.47 28.03
C THR A 7 2.62 1.14 27.54
N PRO A 8 3.54 1.14 26.57
CA PRO A 8 4.14 -0.10 26.09
C PRO A 8 5.03 -0.71 27.18
N ALA A 9 4.89 -2.01 27.42
CA ALA A 9 5.80 -2.78 28.28
C ALA A 9 7.13 -3.14 27.58
N GLY A 10 7.27 -2.79 26.30
CA GLY A 10 8.42 -3.11 25.46
C GLY A 10 8.70 -2.02 24.42
N ALA A 11 9.48 -2.36 23.40
CA ALA A 11 9.83 -1.42 22.33
C ALA A 11 8.70 -1.25 21.31
N VAL A 12 8.50 -0.02 20.84
CA VAL A 12 7.59 0.29 19.72
C VAL A 12 8.43 0.49 18.46
N HIS A 13 8.01 -0.14 17.36
CA HIS A 13 8.68 -0.05 16.07
C HIS A 13 7.69 0.40 14.99
N ALA A 14 8.19 1.00 13.91
CA ALA A 14 7.38 1.43 12.79
C ALA A 14 8.05 1.05 11.47
N ILE A 15 7.24 0.76 10.45
CA ILE A 15 7.77 0.48 9.11
C ILE A 15 8.23 1.78 8.44
N GLY A 16 7.39 2.83 8.46
CA GLY A 16 7.62 4.05 7.70
C GLY A 16 7.84 5.29 8.57
N PRO A 17 8.51 6.32 8.03
CA PRO A 17 8.84 7.54 8.76
C PRO A 17 7.60 8.34 9.19
N LYS A 18 6.52 8.31 8.40
CA LYS A 18 5.24 8.98 8.75
C LYS A 18 4.59 8.36 9.98
N THR A 19 4.56 7.03 10.06
CA THR A 19 4.05 6.31 11.24
C THR A 19 4.93 6.57 12.45
N ALA A 20 6.25 6.58 12.28
CA ALA A 20 7.19 6.90 13.36
C ALA A 20 7.00 8.33 13.88
N ALA A 21 6.79 9.31 13.00
CA ALA A 21 6.50 10.69 13.39
C ALA A 21 5.20 10.77 14.20
N ALA A 22 4.12 10.17 13.71
CA ALA A 22 2.83 10.14 14.42
C ALA A 22 2.93 9.48 15.80
N LEU A 23 3.69 8.38 15.94
CA LEU A 23 3.94 7.75 17.24
C LEU A 23 4.69 8.67 18.20
N ARG A 24 5.70 9.41 17.70
CA ARG A 24 6.48 10.36 18.51
C ARG A 24 5.68 11.59 18.93
N GLU A 25 4.79 12.09 18.08
CA GLU A 25 3.85 13.17 18.41
C GLU A 25 2.94 12.79 19.59
N GLU A 26 2.60 11.50 19.70
CA GLU A 26 1.83 10.94 20.81
C GLU A 26 2.72 10.53 22.02
N GLY A 27 4.02 10.86 21.99
CA GLY A 27 4.95 10.64 23.10
C GLY A 27 5.58 9.24 23.17
N TYR A 28 5.40 8.39 22.16
CA TYR A 28 6.04 7.08 22.13
C TYR A 28 7.48 7.16 21.61
N ASP A 29 8.39 6.46 22.29
CA ASP A 29 9.74 6.24 21.77
C ASP A 29 9.72 5.14 20.70
N VAL A 30 10.20 5.47 19.51
CA VAL A 30 10.18 4.58 18.34
C VAL A 30 11.58 4.03 18.10
N GLY A 31 11.76 2.74 18.35
CA GLY A 31 13.07 2.09 18.37
C GLY A 31 13.67 1.78 17.01
N VAL A 32 12.90 1.25 16.06
CA VAL A 32 13.40 0.87 14.72
C VAL A 32 12.46 1.39 13.66
N VAL A 33 13.04 1.99 12.62
CA VAL A 33 12.44 2.28 11.33
C VAL A 33 13.42 1.79 10.26
N PRO A 34 13.10 0.77 9.45
CA PRO A 34 14.03 0.20 8.47
C PRO A 34 14.22 1.15 7.27
N ASP A 35 15.40 1.15 6.64
CA ASP A 35 15.68 2.00 5.46
C ASP A 35 14.78 1.69 4.25
N GLU A 36 14.37 0.41 4.11
CA GLU A 36 13.53 -0.06 3.00
C GLU A 36 12.04 0.30 3.19
N PHE A 37 11.65 0.83 4.36
CA PHE A 37 10.26 1.12 4.73
C PHE A 37 9.25 0.03 4.35
N SER A 38 9.65 -1.24 4.50
CA SER A 38 8.88 -2.41 4.10
C SER A 38 8.75 -3.43 5.24
N SER A 39 7.76 -4.34 5.12
CA SER A 39 7.62 -5.48 6.03
C SER A 39 8.90 -6.33 6.07
N ALA A 40 9.51 -6.59 4.91
CA ALA A 40 10.74 -7.36 4.82
C ALA A 40 11.92 -6.63 5.48
N GLY A 41 12.02 -5.32 5.28
CA GLY A 41 13.03 -4.47 5.93
C GLY A 41 12.91 -4.50 7.45
N LEU A 42 11.69 -4.43 7.99
CA LEU A 42 11.47 -4.50 9.44
C LEU A 42 11.83 -5.88 10.01
N VAL A 43 11.45 -6.96 9.33
CA VAL A 43 11.87 -8.33 9.70
C VAL A 43 13.38 -8.44 9.73
N ARG A 44 14.08 -7.96 8.69
CA ARG A 44 15.55 -7.97 8.64
C ARG A 44 16.18 -7.21 9.81
N ALA A 45 15.62 -6.07 10.19
CA ALA A 45 16.14 -5.25 11.29
C ALA A 45 15.89 -5.85 12.68
N LEU A 46 14.88 -6.72 12.83
CA LEU A 46 14.47 -7.26 14.12
C LEU A 46 14.80 -8.74 14.34
N ARG A 47 15.06 -9.52 13.28
CA ARG A 47 15.17 -10.99 13.33
C ARG A 47 16.13 -11.54 14.40
N ASP A 48 17.24 -10.85 14.67
CA ASP A 48 18.24 -11.31 15.64
C ASP A 48 17.91 -10.90 17.10
N ARG A 49 16.78 -10.20 17.31
CA ARG A 49 16.38 -9.62 18.61
C ARG A 49 15.04 -10.13 19.15
N VAL A 50 14.25 -10.83 18.32
CA VAL A 50 12.85 -11.17 18.61
C VAL A 50 12.63 -12.63 19.00
N ALA A 51 13.68 -13.46 18.99
CA ALA A 51 13.56 -14.86 19.40
C ALA A 51 13.05 -14.97 20.86
N GLY A 52 11.92 -15.65 21.06
CA GLY A 52 11.25 -15.80 22.35
C GLY A 52 10.48 -14.56 22.82
N ALA A 53 10.49 -13.46 22.07
CA ALA A 53 9.72 -12.26 22.38
C ALA A 53 8.25 -12.42 21.98
N ARG A 54 7.35 -11.77 22.73
CA ARG A 54 5.95 -11.58 22.30
C ARG A 54 5.87 -10.30 21.48
N VAL A 55 5.30 -10.38 20.30
CA VAL A 55 5.20 -9.27 19.36
C VAL A 55 3.74 -9.06 18.96
N GLU A 56 3.22 -7.87 19.27
CA GLU A 56 1.93 -7.41 18.80
C GLU A 56 2.09 -6.63 17.50
N VAL A 57 1.46 -7.09 16.43
CA VAL A 57 1.44 -6.39 15.15
C VAL A 57 0.08 -5.72 14.98
N ALA A 58 0.05 -4.42 15.22
CA ALA A 58 -1.15 -3.60 15.07
C ALA A 58 -1.24 -3.04 13.63
N ARG A 59 -2.25 -3.47 12.86
CA ARG A 59 -2.38 -3.14 11.43
C ARG A 59 -3.83 -3.12 10.95
N SER A 60 -4.06 -2.77 9.69
CA SER A 60 -5.34 -2.98 9.02
C SER A 60 -5.72 -4.47 8.96
N ASP A 61 -6.97 -4.77 8.63
CA ASP A 61 -7.46 -6.11 8.27
C ASP A 61 -6.84 -6.69 6.99
N HIS A 62 -5.98 -5.92 6.34
CA HIS A 62 -5.32 -6.30 5.12
C HIS A 62 -3.79 -6.16 5.18
N GLY A 63 -3.15 -6.96 4.34
CA GLY A 63 -1.83 -6.77 3.76
C GLY A 63 -0.93 -7.97 3.92
N SER A 64 0.31 -7.83 3.47
CA SER A 64 1.19 -8.98 3.23
C SER A 64 1.48 -9.81 4.49
N PRO A 65 1.53 -11.16 4.38
CA PRO A 65 1.91 -12.05 5.47
C PRO A 65 3.40 -11.98 5.81
N VAL A 66 4.22 -11.36 4.95
CA VAL A 66 5.69 -11.25 5.08
C VAL A 66 6.14 -10.79 6.47
N LEU A 67 5.45 -9.81 7.07
CA LEU A 67 5.82 -9.33 8.40
C LEU A 67 5.55 -10.38 9.48
N LEU A 68 4.35 -10.96 9.48
CA LEU A 68 3.91 -11.93 10.50
C LEU A 68 4.75 -13.19 10.41
N ASP A 69 4.87 -13.75 9.20
CA ASP A 69 5.60 -14.99 8.97
C ASP A 69 7.10 -14.81 9.15
N GLY A 70 7.64 -13.66 8.75
CA GLY A 70 9.05 -13.33 8.95
C GLY A 70 9.43 -13.23 10.44
N LEU A 71 8.60 -12.58 11.26
CA LEU A 71 8.81 -12.50 12.71
C LEU A 71 8.64 -13.85 13.41
N ARG A 72 7.62 -14.64 13.02
CA ARG A 72 7.44 -16.02 13.52
C ARG A 72 8.63 -16.91 13.17
N SER A 73 9.12 -16.81 11.93
CA SER A 73 10.30 -17.54 11.48
C SER A 73 11.58 -17.12 12.21
N ALA A 74 11.62 -15.90 12.75
CA ALA A 74 12.69 -15.44 13.65
C ALA A 74 12.50 -15.86 15.11
N GLY A 75 11.50 -16.69 15.42
CA GLY A 75 11.25 -17.25 16.74
C GLY A 75 10.40 -16.39 17.68
N ALA A 76 9.72 -15.36 17.17
CA ALA A 76 8.80 -14.55 17.96
C ALA A 76 7.42 -15.23 18.11
N ASP A 77 6.77 -15.00 19.25
CA ASP A 77 5.36 -15.28 19.46
C ASP A 77 4.54 -14.08 18.97
N VAL A 78 3.94 -14.19 17.79
CA VAL A 78 3.34 -13.06 17.05
C VAL A 78 1.82 -13.11 17.09
N THR A 79 1.23 -12.07 17.69
CA THR A 79 -0.21 -11.80 17.67
C THR A 79 -0.50 -10.66 16.69
N GLU A 80 -1.48 -10.87 15.81
CA GLU A 80 -1.99 -9.81 14.94
C GLU A 80 -3.21 -9.14 15.58
N THR A 81 -3.14 -7.82 15.72
CA THR A 81 -4.24 -7.00 16.20
C THR A 81 -4.75 -6.11 15.06
N VAL A 82 -5.95 -6.41 14.56
CA VAL A 82 -6.62 -5.64 13.50
C VAL A 82 -7.27 -4.40 14.08
N LEU A 83 -6.76 -3.22 13.70
CA LEU A 83 -7.22 -1.92 14.22
C LEU A 83 -8.34 -1.30 13.39
N TYR A 84 -8.33 -1.50 12.08
CA TYR A 84 -9.29 -0.89 11.15
C TYR A 84 -9.43 -1.74 9.90
N ARG A 85 -10.52 -1.51 9.16
CA ARG A 85 -10.79 -2.20 7.91
C ARG A 85 -10.55 -1.31 6.71
N LEU A 86 -9.96 -1.87 5.66
CA LEU A 86 -9.90 -1.22 4.36
C LEU A 86 -11.15 -1.59 3.57
N THR A 87 -12.02 -0.60 3.32
CA THR A 87 -13.24 -0.78 2.54
C THR A 87 -13.25 0.15 1.35
N ARG A 88 -13.95 -0.27 0.29
CA ARG A 88 -14.27 0.62 -0.83
C ARG A 88 -15.28 1.67 -0.37
N PRO A 89 -15.04 2.98 -0.62
CA PRO A 89 -16.00 4.00 -0.27
C PRO A 89 -17.32 3.83 -1.06
N PRO A 90 -18.48 4.18 -0.47
CA PRO A 90 -19.75 4.16 -1.19
C PRO A 90 -19.65 4.95 -2.50
N GLY A 91 -20.11 4.33 -3.59
CA GLY A 91 -20.10 4.94 -4.91
C GLY A 91 -18.72 5.08 -5.55
N ALA A 92 -17.60 4.68 -4.91
CA ALA A 92 -16.26 4.47 -5.50
C ALA A 92 -15.73 5.51 -6.52
N GLY A 93 -16.24 6.75 -6.51
CA GLY A 93 -15.92 7.79 -7.48
C GLY A 93 -16.32 7.47 -8.93
N GLU A 94 -15.94 8.37 -9.84
CA GLU A 94 -16.23 8.31 -11.29
C GLU A 94 -15.08 7.69 -12.12
N ALA A 95 -14.00 7.26 -11.48
CA ALA A 95 -12.80 6.80 -12.18
C ALA A 95 -13.08 5.60 -13.12
N PRO A 96 -13.87 4.58 -12.74
CA PRO A 96 -14.26 3.49 -13.65
C PRO A 96 -14.96 3.96 -14.93
N GLU A 97 -15.95 4.85 -14.84
CA GLU A 97 -16.69 5.35 -16.01
C GLU A 97 -15.82 6.25 -16.86
N ARG A 98 -14.98 7.09 -16.24
CA ARG A 98 -14.03 7.92 -16.98
C ARG A 98 -12.99 7.09 -17.69
N ALA A 99 -12.48 6.03 -17.07
CA ALA A 99 -11.62 5.06 -17.74
C ALA A 99 -12.37 4.41 -18.91
N ALA A 100 -13.60 3.93 -18.68
CA ALA A 100 -14.40 3.29 -19.73
C ALA A 100 -14.73 4.22 -20.91
N ALA A 101 -14.83 5.51 -20.66
CA ALA A 101 -15.03 6.54 -21.68
C ALA A 101 -13.73 7.01 -22.35
N GLY A 102 -12.56 6.48 -21.97
CA GLY A 102 -11.26 6.94 -22.47
C GLY A 102 -10.91 8.37 -22.06
N ALA A 103 -11.49 8.85 -20.95
CA ALA A 103 -11.40 10.25 -20.50
C ALA A 103 -10.30 10.47 -19.43
N LEU A 104 -9.34 9.56 -19.32
CA LEU A 104 -8.20 9.63 -18.41
C LEU A 104 -6.91 9.69 -19.22
N ASP A 105 -6.09 10.71 -18.97
CA ASP A 105 -4.71 10.75 -19.51
C ASP A 105 -3.77 9.83 -18.72
N GLY A 106 -4.11 9.55 -17.46
CA GLY A 106 -3.36 8.63 -16.61
C GLY A 106 -4.08 8.19 -15.34
N ALA A 107 -3.63 7.08 -14.77
CA ALA A 107 -4.15 6.46 -13.56
C ALA A 107 -3.00 6.08 -12.61
N CYS A 108 -3.19 6.31 -11.31
CA CYS A 108 -2.20 6.01 -10.27
C CYS A 108 -2.76 4.98 -9.28
N PHE A 109 -2.14 3.80 -9.21
CA PHE A 109 -2.48 2.79 -8.20
C PHE A 109 -1.45 2.77 -7.09
N THR A 110 -1.91 2.99 -5.86
CA THR A 110 -1.06 3.13 -4.66
C THR A 110 -1.02 1.88 -3.79
N SER A 111 -1.81 0.87 -4.13
CA SER A 111 -1.74 -0.47 -3.54
C SER A 111 -2.44 -1.49 -4.43
N SER A 112 -2.16 -2.77 -4.24
CA SER A 112 -2.89 -3.87 -4.88
C SER A 112 -4.40 -3.79 -4.62
N LEU A 113 -4.82 -3.32 -3.44
CA LEU A 113 -6.24 -3.17 -3.09
C LEU A 113 -6.92 -2.05 -3.90
N THR A 114 -6.20 -0.97 -4.25
CA THR A 114 -6.76 0.07 -5.12
C THR A 114 -7.04 -0.43 -6.54
N VAL A 115 -6.22 -1.36 -7.05
CA VAL A 115 -6.45 -2.04 -8.34
C VAL A 115 -7.73 -2.88 -8.24
N ALA A 116 -7.82 -3.76 -7.24
CA ALA A 116 -8.98 -4.62 -7.04
C ALA A 116 -10.27 -3.81 -6.88
N HIS A 117 -10.28 -2.82 -5.99
CA HIS A 117 -11.47 -1.98 -5.76
C HIS A 117 -11.90 -1.18 -6.99
N PHE A 118 -10.96 -0.71 -7.82
CA PHE A 118 -11.28 -0.05 -9.08
C PHE A 118 -11.99 -1.01 -10.05
N LEU A 119 -11.45 -2.21 -10.23
CA LEU A 119 -12.00 -3.21 -11.14
C LEU A 119 -13.33 -3.80 -10.67
N ASP A 120 -13.50 -3.97 -9.35
CA ASP A 120 -14.76 -4.38 -8.76
C ASP A 120 -15.81 -3.28 -8.92
N ALA A 121 -15.43 -2.01 -8.74
CA ALA A 121 -16.35 -0.89 -8.99
C ALA A 121 -16.78 -0.82 -10.47
N ALA A 122 -15.84 -1.03 -11.39
CA ALA A 122 -16.14 -1.12 -12.81
C ALA A 122 -17.06 -2.32 -13.13
N GLY A 123 -16.83 -3.46 -12.47
CA GLY A 123 -17.65 -4.67 -12.59
C GLY A 123 -19.09 -4.46 -12.11
N ASP A 124 -19.27 -3.87 -10.94
CA ASP A 124 -20.59 -3.55 -10.37
C ASP A 124 -21.41 -2.62 -11.27
N ARG A 125 -20.74 -1.84 -12.12
CA ARG A 125 -21.33 -0.90 -13.08
C ARG A 125 -21.47 -1.47 -14.48
N GLY A 126 -21.01 -2.70 -14.73
CA GLY A 126 -21.03 -3.32 -16.05
C GLY A 126 -20.05 -2.70 -17.06
N VAL A 127 -19.05 -1.95 -16.60
CA VAL A 127 -18.07 -1.26 -17.46
C VAL A 127 -16.64 -1.77 -17.27
N ARG A 128 -16.44 -2.93 -16.63
CA ARG A 128 -15.10 -3.48 -16.36
C ARG A 128 -14.23 -3.59 -17.61
N ASP A 129 -14.73 -4.24 -18.65
CA ASP A 129 -13.94 -4.48 -19.86
C ASP A 129 -13.64 -3.16 -20.60
N ALA A 130 -14.61 -2.25 -20.65
CA ALA A 130 -14.42 -0.92 -21.23
C ALA A 130 -13.41 -0.10 -20.41
N ALA A 131 -13.44 -0.17 -19.08
CA ALA A 131 -12.50 0.53 -18.21
C ALA A 131 -11.07 -0.01 -18.35
N VAL A 132 -10.90 -1.33 -18.45
CA VAL A 132 -9.60 -1.95 -18.74
C VAL A 132 -9.09 -1.52 -20.12
N ALA A 133 -9.95 -1.53 -21.14
CA ALA A 133 -9.59 -1.09 -22.48
C ALA A 133 -9.20 0.39 -22.51
N GLY A 134 -9.97 1.28 -21.89
CA GLY A 134 -9.64 2.71 -21.86
C GLY A 134 -8.41 3.04 -21.02
N LEU A 135 -8.04 2.21 -20.04
CA LEU A 135 -6.75 2.32 -19.36
C LEU A 135 -5.57 1.89 -20.24
N ALA A 136 -5.78 1.11 -21.31
CA ALA A 136 -4.70 0.78 -22.24
C ALA A 136 -4.25 2.00 -23.07
N ASP A 137 -5.12 3.00 -23.23
CA ASP A 137 -4.83 4.27 -23.91
C ASP A 137 -4.37 5.37 -22.93
N ALA A 138 -4.42 5.12 -21.62
CA ALA A 138 -3.98 6.02 -20.57
C ALA A 138 -2.61 5.59 -20.01
N VAL A 139 -1.88 6.51 -19.38
CA VAL A 139 -0.66 6.15 -18.64
C VAL A 139 -1.02 5.54 -17.29
N VAL A 140 -0.67 4.27 -17.07
CA VAL A 140 -0.90 3.58 -15.80
C VAL A 140 0.38 3.51 -14.97
N GLY A 141 0.36 4.16 -13.81
CA GLY A 141 1.43 4.11 -12.82
C GLY A 141 1.08 3.26 -11.60
N CYS A 142 2.06 2.50 -11.09
CA CYS A 142 1.96 1.78 -9.83
C CYS A 142 3.03 2.25 -8.83
N ILE A 143 2.70 2.39 -7.55
CA ILE A 143 3.64 2.93 -6.54
C ILE A 143 4.86 2.03 -6.28
N GLY A 144 4.77 0.74 -6.61
CA GLY A 144 5.82 -0.24 -6.37
C GLY A 144 5.50 -1.60 -6.97
N GLU A 145 6.49 -2.50 -6.97
CA GLU A 145 6.42 -3.83 -7.60
C GLU A 145 5.20 -4.66 -7.15
N PRO A 146 4.81 -4.75 -5.86
CA PRO A 146 3.64 -5.54 -5.48
C PRO A 146 2.32 -5.02 -6.07
N THR A 147 2.23 -3.71 -6.30
CA THR A 147 1.05 -3.10 -6.94
C THR A 147 1.08 -3.34 -8.44
N GLN A 148 2.27 -3.25 -9.06
CA GLN A 148 2.46 -3.58 -10.48
C GLN A 148 2.10 -5.03 -10.77
N ALA A 149 2.55 -5.98 -9.94
CA ALA A 149 2.21 -7.39 -10.07
C ALA A 149 0.69 -7.59 -10.02
N ALA A 150 0.02 -7.04 -9.00
CA ALA A 150 -1.43 -7.12 -8.87
C ALA A 150 -2.19 -6.49 -10.04
N ALA A 151 -1.70 -5.36 -10.59
CA ALA A 151 -2.30 -4.73 -11.77
C ALA A 151 -2.18 -5.63 -13.01
N ARG A 152 -0.99 -6.22 -13.24
CA ARG A 152 -0.74 -7.13 -14.37
C ARG A 152 -1.56 -8.42 -14.27
N ASP A 153 -1.61 -9.03 -13.08
CA ASP A 153 -2.42 -10.22 -12.83
C ASP A 153 -3.91 -9.96 -13.09
N ALA A 154 -4.35 -8.71 -12.92
CA ALA A 154 -5.71 -8.27 -13.18
C ALA A 154 -5.95 -7.80 -14.63
N GLY A 155 -4.95 -7.92 -15.52
CA GLY A 155 -5.05 -7.59 -16.94
C GLY A 155 -4.76 -6.14 -17.30
N LEU A 156 -4.22 -5.34 -16.38
CA LEU A 156 -3.79 -3.95 -16.67
C LEU A 156 -2.34 -3.91 -17.14
N SER A 157 -2.08 -3.12 -18.17
CA SER A 157 -0.73 -2.67 -18.52
C SER A 157 -0.24 -1.63 -17.52
N VAL A 158 1.05 -1.65 -17.18
CA VAL A 158 1.67 -0.68 -16.27
C VAL A 158 2.86 -0.05 -16.97
N ASP A 159 2.80 1.26 -17.17
CA ASP A 159 3.79 2.05 -17.91
C ASP A 159 4.93 2.53 -17.03
N VAL A 160 4.64 2.82 -15.76
CA VAL A 160 5.63 3.43 -14.86
C VAL A 160 5.52 2.93 -13.43
N VAL A 161 6.68 2.69 -12.83
CA VAL A 161 6.85 2.47 -11.39
C VAL A 161 7.99 3.39 -10.95
N PRO A 162 7.75 4.36 -10.05
CA PRO A 162 8.78 5.28 -9.62
C PRO A 162 9.85 4.54 -8.80
N ARG A 163 11.07 5.08 -8.76
CA ARG A 163 12.15 4.55 -7.90
C ARG A 163 11.80 4.67 -6.42
N GLU A 164 11.16 5.76 -6.04
CA GLU A 164 10.69 6.01 -4.68
C GLU A 164 9.21 5.66 -4.57
N ALA A 165 8.85 4.79 -3.62
CA ALA A 165 7.47 4.37 -3.38
C ALA A 165 6.66 5.43 -2.62
N THR A 166 6.58 6.64 -3.18
CA THR A 166 5.77 7.75 -2.66
C THR A 166 4.70 8.15 -3.66
N PHE A 167 3.57 8.66 -3.17
CA PHE A 167 2.53 9.18 -4.04
C PHE A 167 3.02 10.34 -4.92
N GLY A 168 3.86 11.22 -4.37
CA GLY A 168 4.42 12.35 -5.13
C GLY A 168 5.30 11.90 -6.29
N ALA A 169 6.19 10.94 -6.06
CA ALA A 169 7.04 10.37 -7.12
C ALA A 169 6.20 9.63 -8.18
N LEU A 170 5.18 8.87 -7.75
CA LEU A 170 4.24 8.20 -8.66
C LEU A 170 3.51 9.20 -9.55
N ALA A 171 2.88 10.21 -8.94
CA ALA A 171 2.10 11.21 -9.66
C ALA A 171 2.98 11.99 -10.66
N ALA A 172 4.18 12.41 -10.25
CA ALA A 172 5.12 13.09 -11.14
C ALA A 172 5.51 12.23 -12.34
N ALA A 173 5.83 10.96 -12.12
CA ALA A 173 6.24 10.04 -13.18
C ALA A 173 5.10 9.74 -14.16
N VAL A 174 3.85 9.64 -13.68
CA VAL A 174 2.67 9.51 -14.55
C VAL A 174 2.48 10.77 -15.39
N VAL A 175 2.49 11.96 -14.77
CA VAL A 175 2.31 13.24 -15.48
C VAL A 175 3.39 13.46 -16.54
N GLU A 176 4.67 13.19 -16.23
CA GLU A 176 5.77 13.29 -17.19
C GLU A 176 5.54 12.37 -18.40
N ARG A 177 5.07 11.14 -18.15
CA ARG A 177 4.81 10.16 -19.19
C ARG A 177 3.59 10.53 -20.04
N CYS A 178 2.54 11.11 -19.46
CA CYS A 178 1.40 11.66 -20.21
C CYS A 178 1.86 12.76 -21.17
N GLY A 179 2.71 13.68 -20.71
CA GLY A 179 3.27 14.76 -21.55
C GLY A 179 4.15 14.25 -22.70
N ALA A 180 4.86 13.14 -22.51
CA ALA A 180 5.68 12.51 -23.55
C ALA A 180 4.86 11.69 -24.57
N ALA A 181 3.67 11.22 -24.20
CA ALA A 181 2.78 10.45 -25.09
C ALA A 181 1.93 11.36 -26.00
N GLY A 182 1.73 12.63 -25.61
CA GLY A 182 1.01 13.63 -26.39
C GLY A 182 1.86 14.47 -27.36
N ALA A 183 3.16 14.21 -27.45
CA ALA A 183 4.12 14.89 -28.34
C ALA A 183 4.51 13.98 -29.51
#